data_AF-A0A1F4V4D3-F1
#
_entry.id   AF-A0A1F4V4D3-F1
#
_cell.length_a   1.000
_cell.length_b   1.000
_cell.length_c   1.000
_cell.angle_alpha   90.00
_cell.angle_beta   90.00
_cell.angle_gamma   90.00
#
_symmetry.space_group_name_H-M   'P 1'
#
loop_
_entity.id
_entity.type
_entity.pdbx_description
1 polymer ?
#
loop_
_entity_poly.entity_id
_entity_poly.type
_entity_poly.pdbx_seq_one_letter_code
_entity_poly.pdbx_strand_id
1 'polypeptide(L)'
;MKIIFGKHAKKDKFPMLAKHRFYLTEEDVIKVIKESEHEDKETDKPNIIASKSFDEKHILRVVYKKEDDIIKIITFYPAEKGRYY
;
A
#
# COMPACT_ATOMS: atom_id res chain seq x y z
N MET A 1 4.14 -16.90 4.83
CA MET A 1 3.68 -15.50 4.74
C MET A 1 2.22 -15.37 4.30
N LYS A 2 1.36 -14.87 5.20
CA LYS A 2 -0.06 -14.57 4.97
C LYS A 2 -0.27 -13.05 4.92
N ILE A 3 -1.04 -12.55 3.95
CA ILE A 3 -1.40 -11.12 3.86
C ILE A 3 -2.85 -10.95 4.32
N ILE A 4 -3.08 -10.01 5.23
CA ILE A 4 -4.42 -9.68 5.72
C ILE A 4 -4.67 -8.17 5.64
N PHE A 5 -5.89 -7.77 5.30
CA PHE A 5 -6.28 -6.37 5.32
C PHE A 5 -6.91 -6.00 6.66
N GLY A 6 -6.45 -4.90 7.25
CA GLY A 6 -7.16 -4.26 8.36
C GLY A 6 -8.57 -3.82 7.95
N LYS A 7 -9.47 -3.71 8.93
CA LYS A 7 -10.88 -3.33 8.69
C LYS A 7 -10.99 -2.03 7.87
N HIS A 8 -10.20 -1.01 8.22
CA HIS A 8 -10.17 0.27 7.52
C HIS A 8 -9.66 0.14 6.08
N ALA A 9 -8.52 -0.54 5.88
CA ALA A 9 -7.97 -0.80 4.55
C ALA A 9 -8.97 -1.53 3.64
N LYS A 10 -9.65 -2.56 4.16
CA LYS A 10 -10.58 -3.37 3.38
C LYS A 10 -11.90 -2.66 3.07
N LYS A 11 -12.48 -1.94 4.03
CA LYS A 11 -13.85 -1.39 3.90
C LYS A 11 -13.89 0.05 3.41
N ASP A 12 -12.90 0.86 3.75
CA ASP A 12 -12.99 2.32 3.57
C ASP A 12 -12.09 2.82 2.44
N LYS A 13 -10.87 2.26 2.32
CA LYS A 13 -9.87 2.79 1.38
C LYS A 13 -10.21 2.55 -0.09
N PHE A 14 -10.69 1.36 -0.46
CA PHE A 14 -11.10 1.10 -1.85
C PHE A 14 -12.23 2.02 -2.31
N PRO A 15 -13.38 2.14 -1.60
CA PRO A 15 -14.44 3.06 -2.02
C PRO A 15 -14.02 4.52 -1.99
N MET A 16 -13.20 4.93 -1.02
CA MET A 16 -12.70 6.29 -0.93
C MET A 16 -11.86 6.67 -2.16
N LEU A 17 -10.93 5.82 -2.59
CA LEU A 17 -10.11 6.09 -3.77
C LEU A 17 -10.92 6.03 -5.07
N ALA A 18 -11.89 5.12 -5.16
CA ALA A 18 -12.80 5.03 -6.30
C ALA A 18 -13.62 6.32 -6.49
N LYS A 19 -14.04 7.00 -5.41
CA LYS A 19 -14.69 8.32 -5.50
C LYS A 19 -13.81 9.38 -6.16
N HIS A 20 -12.49 9.23 -6.07
CA HIS A 20 -11.50 10.08 -6.73
C HIS A 20 -11.01 9.50 -8.07
N ARG A 21 -11.75 8.55 -8.65
CA ARG A 21 -11.43 7.87 -9.93
C ARG A 21 -10.12 7.08 -9.90
N PHE A 22 -9.64 6.72 -8.71
CA PHE A 22 -8.48 5.85 -8.53
C PHE A 22 -8.96 4.46 -8.12
N TYR A 23 -9.08 3.56 -9.10
CA TYR A 23 -9.63 2.22 -8.89
C TYR A 23 -8.52 1.24 -8.54
N LEU A 24 -8.73 0.47 -7.48
CA LEU A 24 -7.80 -0.54 -6.98
C LEU A 24 -8.54 -1.83 -6.66
N THR A 25 -7.82 -2.94 -6.82
CA THR A 25 -8.20 -4.27 -6.36
C THR A 25 -7.32 -4.69 -5.18
N GLU A 26 -7.73 -5.73 -4.44
CA GLU A 26 -6.86 -6.32 -3.42
C GLU A 26 -5.54 -6.84 -4.02
N GLU A 27 -5.56 -7.33 -5.26
CA GLU A 27 -4.38 -7.84 -5.96
C GLU A 27 -3.36 -6.73 -6.23
N ASP A 28 -3.80 -5.52 -6.57
CA ASP A 28 -2.90 -4.37 -6.78
C ASP A 28 -2.10 -4.07 -5.50
N VAL A 29 -2.78 -4.07 -4.35
CA VAL A 29 -2.15 -3.83 -3.04
C VAL A 29 -1.21 -4.99 -2.67
N ILE A 30 -1.63 -6.24 -2.91
CA ILE A 30 -0.81 -7.42 -2.66
C ILE A 30 0.46 -7.41 -3.54
N LYS A 31 0.35 -6.96 -4.79
CA LYS A 31 1.48 -6.85 -5.70
C LYS A 31 2.51 -5.86 -5.20
N VAL A 32 2.10 -4.73 -4.61
CA VAL A 32 3.05 -3.78 -3.97
C VAL A 32 3.84 -4.46 -2.85
N ILE A 33 3.20 -5.32 -2.06
CA ILE A 33 3.87 -6.06 -0.98
C ILE A 33 4.85 -7.10 -1.51
N LYS A 34 4.48 -7.82 -2.57
CA LYS A 34 5.31 -8.91 -3.13
C LYS A 34 6.46 -8.41 -4.01
N GLU A 35 6.25 -7.30 -4.69
CA GLU A 35 7.12 -6.78 -5.76
C GLU A 35 7.44 -5.29 -5.54
N SER A 36 7.64 -4.88 -4.30
CA SER A 36 7.97 -3.48 -3.97
C SER A 36 9.23 -3.03 -4.70
N GLU A 37 9.19 -1.85 -5.29
CA GLU A 37 10.38 -1.19 -5.87
C GLU A 37 11.18 -0.46 -4.78
N HIS A 38 10.52 -0.05 -3.71
CA HIS A 38 11.13 0.63 -2.57
C HIS A 38 10.40 0.28 -1.26
N GLU A 39 11.16 0.17 -0.17
CA GLU A 39 10.64 0.02 1.19
C GLU A 39 11.24 1.08 2.11
N ASP A 40 10.38 1.83 2.81
CA ASP A 40 10.75 2.75 3.88
C ASP A 40 10.38 2.14 5.24
N LYS A 41 11.39 1.97 6.10
CA LYS A 41 11.28 1.36 7.44
C LYS A 41 11.53 2.37 8.56
N GLU A 42 11.80 3.61 8.21
CA GLU A 42 12.30 4.63 9.14
C GLU A 42 11.24 5.68 9.46
N THR A 43 10.49 6.13 8.45
CA THR A 43 9.59 7.29 8.58
C THR A 43 8.36 7.05 9.45
N ASP A 44 7.78 5.83 9.43
CA ASP A 44 6.50 5.52 10.09
C ASP A 44 6.61 4.34 11.07
N LYS A 45 7.71 4.29 11.84
CA LYS A 45 7.94 3.20 12.80
C LYS A 45 6.75 3.06 13.79
N PRO A 46 6.26 1.84 14.05
CA PRO A 46 6.84 0.53 13.69
C PRO A 46 6.34 -0.04 12.35
N ASN A 47 5.63 0.74 11.53
CA ASN A 47 5.14 0.30 10.23
C ASN A 47 6.24 0.39 9.17
N ILE A 48 5.98 -0.27 8.04
CA ILE A 48 6.80 -0.27 6.84
C ILE A 48 5.94 0.27 5.70
N ILE A 49 6.54 1.09 4.85
CA ILE A 49 5.89 1.62 3.64
C ILE A 49 6.53 0.98 2.42
N ALA A 50 5.83 0.04 1.80
CA ALA A 50 6.21 -0.48 0.48
C ALA A 50 5.63 0.42 -0.61
N SER A 51 6.40 0.65 -1.66
CA SER A 51 6.00 1.50 -2.78
C SER A 51 6.34 0.83 -4.11
N LYS A 52 5.46 1.03 -5.10
CA LYS A 52 5.63 0.51 -6.47
C LYS A 52 4.97 1.45 -7.46
N SER A 53 5.55 1.61 -8.64
CA SER A 53 4.89 2.27 -9.77
C SER A 53 3.52 1.65 -10.04
N PHE A 54 2.50 2.49 -10.19
CA PHE A 54 1.13 2.07 -10.47
C PHE A 54 0.71 2.40 -11.90
N ASP A 55 0.90 3.65 -12.31
CA ASP A 55 0.63 4.12 -13.66
C ASP A 55 1.69 5.15 -14.12
N GLU A 56 1.45 5.86 -15.23
CA GLU A 56 2.39 6.86 -15.75
C GLU A 56 2.69 8.01 -14.78
N LYS A 57 1.76 8.35 -13.90
CA LYS A 57 1.83 9.53 -13.02
C LYS A 57 1.99 9.16 -11.54
N HIS A 58 1.56 7.97 -11.15
CA HIS A 58 1.44 7.59 -9.74
C HIS A 58 2.30 6.38 -9.37
N ILE A 59 2.77 6.41 -8.13
CA ILE A 59 3.15 5.23 -7.36
C ILE A 59 1.99 4.86 -6.42
N LEU A 60 1.84 3.57 -6.12
CA LEU A 60 0.99 3.09 -5.04
C LEU A 60 1.86 2.82 -3.82
N ARG A 61 1.52 3.47 -2.70
CA ARG A 61 2.17 3.26 -1.40
C ARG A 61 1.26 2.44 -0.50
N VAL A 62 1.82 1.43 0.14
CA VAL A 62 1.12 0.52 1.05
C VAL A 62 1.82 0.52 2.39
N VAL A 63 1.10 0.94 3.42
CA VAL A 63 1.57 0.92 4.81
C VAL A 63 1.14 -0.39 5.44
N TYR A 64 2.10 -1.14 5.94
CA TYR A 64 1.85 -2.43 6.55
C TYR A 64 2.70 -2.63 7.80
N LYS A 65 2.27 -3.57 8.64
CA LYS A 65 3.07 -4.08 9.75
C LYS A 65 3.36 -5.56 9.50
N LYS A 66 4.58 -5.98 9.82
CA LYS A 66 4.98 -7.39 9.81
C LYS A 66 4.99 -7.91 11.24
N GLU A 67 4.18 -8.94 11.50
CA GLU A 67 4.08 -9.65 12.78
C GLU A 67 4.24 -11.13 12.49
N ASP A 68 5.37 -11.71 12.88
CA ASP A 68 5.77 -13.08 12.53
C ASP A 68 5.69 -13.34 11.02
N ASP A 69 4.82 -14.28 10.62
CA ASP A 69 4.60 -14.69 9.24
C ASP A 69 3.34 -14.05 8.63
N ILE A 70 2.84 -12.97 9.25
CA ILE A 70 1.68 -12.19 8.83
C ILE A 70 2.09 -10.77 8.44
N ILE A 71 1.66 -10.35 7.24
CA ILE A 71 1.66 -8.94 6.83
C ILE A 71 0.24 -8.40 6.98
N LYS A 72 0.09 -7.41 7.86
CA LYS A 72 -1.17 -6.70 8.07
C LYS A 72 -1.15 -5.36 7.37
N ILE A 73 -1.98 -5.22 6.33
CA ILE A 73 -2.17 -3.97 5.60
C ILE A 73 -2.95 -2.99 6.49
N ILE A 74 -2.33 -1.86 6.80
CA ILE A 74 -2.92 -0.80 7.64
C ILE A 74 -3.70 0.17 6.75
N THR A 75 -3.07 0.66 5.68
CA THR A 75 -3.66 1.58 4.70
C THR A 75 -2.85 1.60 3.41
N PHE A 76 -3.38 2.25 2.37
CA PHE A 76 -2.70 2.46 1.10
C PHE A 76 -3.21 3.74 0.44
N TYR A 77 -2.37 4.36 -0.39
CA TYR A 77 -2.69 5.59 -1.09
C TYR A 77 -1.79 5.80 -2.31
N PRO A 78 -2.30 6.43 -3.38
CA PRO A 78 -1.46 6.88 -4.47
C PRO A 78 -0.62 8.09 -4.05
N ALA A 79 0.54 8.23 -4.67
CA ALA A 79 1.34 9.44 -4.64
C ALA A 79 1.88 9.73 -6.04
N GLU A 80 2.19 11.00 -6.33
CA GLU A 80 2.83 11.38 -7.59
C GLU A 80 4.25 10.81 -7.67
N LYS A 81 4.65 10.36 -8.86
CA LYS A 81 6.04 9.96 -9.14
C LYS A 81 7.00 11.12 -8.89
N GLY A 82 8.17 10.82 -8.32
CA GLY A 82 9.18 11.82 -7.95
C GLY A 82 8.88 12.58 -6.65
N ARG A 83 7.69 12.41 -6.05
CA ARG A 83 7.40 12.97 -4.72
C ARG A 83 8.07 12.19 -3.59
N TYR A 84 8.23 10.89 -3.80
CA TYR A 84 8.92 9.96 -2.91
C TYR A 84 9.87 9.14 -3.76
N TYR A 85 11.03 8.79 -3.17
CA TYR A 85 12.16 8.03 -3.71
C TYR A 85 12.50 8.25 -5.20
#